data_AF-A0A4R6IJ34-F1
#
_entry.id   AF-A0A4R6IJ34-F1
#
_cell.length_a   1.000
_cell.length_b   1.000
_cell.length_c   1.000
_cell.angle_alpha   90.00
_cell.angle_beta   90.00
_cell.angle_gamma   90.00
#
_symmetry.space_group_name_H-M   'P 1'
#
loop_
_entity.id
_entity.type
_entity.pdbx_description
1 polymer ?
#
loop_
_entity_poly.entity_id
_entity_poly.type
_entity_poly.pdbx_seq_one_letter_code
_entity_poly.pdbx_strand_id
1 'polypeptide(L)'
;MAKLTPVILNAATKEGTWTAKIRVGHKGESKYIDTRQTVTTKDVDKSGSLKASFIVKNLSGILNRYEEELNRRSTEIKSMTAEEVKTLLLNIDTPSEQEQEDEQNLYFLAFCKNYIDELKATGRAATAKTMETVYFSLQDYLNRQDIPTTAITSKFLKDFENYLRSPRIGLRMNQNEMREKKFKPLEDRGVHNRMRDFRIMFNKAKELYNDEEYGEIAVPNNPYKKYKVIAAPESEQRVLEISQVIKIRDLELKPGGRMEMARDLFMLSFYLCGMNAADLYRLEGSGGKRIEYNRKKTESRRRDKAFISVSIIEQAAPLYDKYAGVLQRQYLSHGNLDRAINYGLKKIGSLPEINIPKLGFYYARYTFADAARNICKFHTEDVGRALNHKDNTNKTTDIYIRKDWSIIDEIQQKVTALLYLPG
;
A
#
# COMPACT_ATOMS: atom_id res chain seq x y z
N MET A 1 -7.92 25.43 51.89
CA MET A 1 -7.82 24.87 50.52
C MET A 1 -6.38 25.00 50.07
N ALA A 2 -5.81 24.00 49.39
CA ALA A 2 -4.44 24.12 48.87
C ALA A 2 -4.39 25.21 47.79
N LYS A 3 -3.33 26.02 47.77
CA LYS A 3 -3.15 27.11 46.80
C LYS A 3 -1.88 26.87 46.01
N LEU A 4 -1.98 26.98 44.68
CA LEU A 4 -0.85 26.91 43.77
C LEU A 4 -0.36 28.32 43.47
N THR A 5 0.95 28.53 43.44
CA THR A 5 1.54 29.81 43.05
C THR A 5 2.84 29.57 42.29
N PRO A 6 2.95 29.99 41.02
CA PRO A 6 4.22 30.00 40.31
C PRO A 6 5.21 30.94 40.99
N VAL A 7 6.42 30.46 41.27
CA VAL A 7 7.47 31.22 41.95
C VAL A 7 8.84 30.89 41.36
N ILE A 8 9.81 31.75 41.65
CA ILE A 8 11.24 31.45 41.55
C ILE A 8 11.81 31.44 42.97
N LEU A 9 12.70 30.48 43.28
CA LEU A 9 13.40 30.43 44.57
C LEU A 9 14.87 30.81 44.34
N ASN A 10 15.42 31.64 45.22
CA ASN A 10 16.74 32.24 45.06
C ASN A 10 17.90 31.23 45.07
N ALA A 11 18.53 31.06 43.91
CA ALA A 11 19.97 31.07 43.71
C ALA A 11 20.21 31.42 42.23
N ALA A 12 20.56 32.67 41.92
CA ALA A 12 21.04 33.00 40.58
C ALA A 12 22.40 32.33 40.40
N THR A 13 22.56 31.49 39.37
CA THR A 13 23.90 31.21 38.84
C THR A 13 24.49 32.51 38.27
N LYS A 14 25.81 32.57 38.10
CA LYS A 14 26.55 33.77 37.61
C LYS A 14 26.01 34.37 36.29
N GLU A 15 25.06 33.71 35.62
CA GLU A 15 24.47 34.09 34.33
C GLU A 15 22.98 34.51 34.39
N GLY A 16 22.35 34.59 35.56
CA GLY A 16 20.99 35.17 35.69
C GLY A 16 19.84 34.30 35.14
N THR A 17 19.98 32.97 35.24
CA THR A 17 18.94 31.99 34.91
C THR A 17 18.42 31.31 36.17
N TRP A 18 17.10 31.11 36.26
CA TRP A 18 16.42 30.41 37.35
C TRP A 18 15.53 29.28 36.81
N THR A 19 15.11 28.37 37.68
CA THR A 19 14.07 27.37 37.34
C THR A 19 12.74 27.82 37.94
N ALA A 20 11.68 27.83 37.13
CA ALA A 20 10.34 28.08 37.64
C ALA A 20 9.88 26.91 38.53
N LYS A 21 9.24 27.23 39.65
CA LYS A 21 8.65 26.25 40.56
C LYS A 21 7.18 26.56 40.79
N ILE A 22 6.40 25.54 41.14
CA ILE A 22 5.03 25.71 41.62
C ILE A 22 5.06 25.53 43.13
N ARG A 23 4.74 26.59 43.87
CA ARG A 23 4.54 26.54 45.32
C ARG A 23 3.16 25.99 45.61
N VAL A 24 3.12 24.92 46.40
CA VAL A 24 1.93 24.31 46.97
C VAL A 24 1.80 24.80 48.42
N GLY A 25 0.90 25.75 48.67
CA GLY A 25 0.59 26.24 50.00
C GLY A 25 -0.60 25.48 50.60
N HIS A 26 -0.42 24.81 51.73
CA HIS A 26 -1.49 24.06 52.40
C HIS A 26 -1.27 24.02 53.92
N LYS A 27 -2.33 24.27 54.71
CA LYS A 27 -2.30 24.28 56.19
C LYS A 27 -1.16 25.11 56.81
N GLY A 28 -0.85 26.27 56.22
CA GLY A 28 0.21 27.16 56.70
C GLY A 28 1.63 26.74 56.31
N GLU A 29 1.81 25.59 55.66
CA GLU A 29 3.09 25.13 55.12
C GLU A 29 3.17 25.35 53.61
N SER A 30 4.40 25.53 53.12
CA SER A 30 4.68 25.67 51.68
C SER A 30 5.66 24.60 51.22
N LYS A 31 5.27 23.86 50.19
CA LYS A 31 6.12 22.90 49.48
C LYS A 31 6.28 23.34 48.03
N TYR A 32 7.32 22.84 47.36
CA TYR A 32 7.66 23.27 46.00
C TYR A 32 7.79 22.07 45.08
N ILE A 33 7.22 22.23 43.88
CA ILE A 33 7.35 21.31 42.76
C ILE A 33 8.23 21.99 41.71
N ASP A 34 9.31 21.32 41.32
CA ASP A 34 10.19 21.80 40.26
C ASP A 34 9.53 21.63 38.90
N THR A 35 9.67 22.62 38.03
CA THR A 35 9.21 22.52 36.63
C THR A 35 10.41 22.39 35.70
N ARG A 36 10.19 21.92 34.46
CA ARG A 36 11.24 21.86 33.43
C ARG A 36 11.54 23.23 32.79
N GLN A 37 10.86 24.30 33.22
CA GLN A 37 10.92 25.61 32.56
C GLN A 37 12.05 26.47 33.14
N THR A 38 12.95 26.92 32.26
CA THR A 38 14.02 27.87 32.61
C THR A 38 13.52 29.30 32.45
N VAL A 39 13.88 30.15 33.40
CA VAL A 39 13.47 31.54 33.56
C VAL A 39 14.69 32.43 33.39
N THR A 40 14.61 33.45 32.54
CA THR A 40 15.68 34.45 32.36
C THR A 40 15.29 35.78 32.97
N THR A 41 16.23 36.73 33.02
CA THR A 41 15.95 38.12 33.44
C THR A 41 14.83 38.80 32.65
N LYS A 42 14.56 38.36 31.41
CA LYS A 42 13.46 38.89 30.58
C LYS A 42 12.08 38.40 31.04
N ASP A 43 12.01 37.31 31.77
CA ASP A 43 10.77 36.64 32.19
C ASP A 43 10.31 37.06 33.59
N VAL A 44 11.09 37.91 34.26
CA VAL A 44 10.86 38.39 35.62
C VAL A 44 10.48 39.88 35.60
N ASP A 45 9.55 40.28 36.46
CA ASP A 45 9.11 41.67 36.63
C ASP A 45 10.06 42.47 37.55
N LYS A 46 9.77 43.76 37.73
CA LYS A 46 10.58 44.67 38.57
C LYS A 46 10.61 44.26 40.05
N SER A 47 9.68 43.42 40.49
CA SER A 47 9.57 42.94 41.88
C SER A 47 10.30 41.62 42.12
N GLY A 48 10.86 41.00 41.06
CA GLY A 48 11.49 39.69 41.15
C GLY A 48 10.51 38.52 40.99
N SER A 49 9.28 38.77 40.52
CA SER A 49 8.26 37.72 40.28
C SER A 49 8.13 37.36 38.80
N LEU A 50 7.62 36.16 38.49
CA LEU A 50 7.40 35.73 37.11
C LEU A 50 6.36 36.62 36.42
N LYS A 51 6.67 37.10 35.22
CA LYS A 51 5.71 37.84 34.38
C LYS A 51 4.52 36.96 34.04
N ALA A 52 3.32 37.56 34.02
CA ALA A 52 2.09 36.88 33.61
C ALA A 52 2.20 36.23 32.23
N SER A 53 2.88 36.87 31.27
CA SER A 53 3.11 36.33 29.93
C SER A 53 3.90 35.02 29.93
N PHE A 54 4.87 34.86 30.85
CA PHE A 54 5.63 33.63 31.01
C PHE A 54 4.76 32.52 31.61
N ILE A 55 3.99 32.85 32.65
CA ILE A 55 3.08 31.90 33.32
C ILE A 55 2.04 31.37 32.32
N VAL A 56 1.38 32.25 31.58
CA VAL A 56 0.35 31.88 30.60
C VAL A 56 0.92 30.98 29.51
N LYS A 57 2.12 31.29 29.01
CA LYS A 57 2.75 30.54 27.94
C LYS A 57 3.26 29.16 28.38
N ASN A 58 3.87 29.09 29.57
CA ASN A 58 4.70 27.94 29.94
C ASN A 58 4.17 27.11 31.13
N LEU A 59 3.29 27.68 31.95
CA LEU A 59 2.84 27.05 33.21
C LEU A 59 1.33 26.83 33.29
N SER A 60 0.50 27.45 32.44
CA SER A 60 -0.96 27.27 32.48
C SER A 60 -1.41 25.82 32.37
N GLY A 61 -0.79 25.01 31.50
CA GLY A 61 -1.19 23.62 31.32
C GLY A 61 -1.03 22.77 32.60
N ILE A 62 0.12 22.89 33.27
CA ILE A 62 0.38 22.15 34.52
C ILE A 62 -0.45 22.71 35.69
N LEU A 63 -0.64 24.04 35.76
CA LEU A 63 -1.48 24.67 36.78
C LEU A 63 -2.93 24.22 36.67
N ASN A 64 -3.50 24.23 35.47
CA ASN A 64 -4.89 23.82 35.25
C ASN A 64 -5.11 22.35 35.67
N ARG A 65 -4.20 21.44 35.28
CA ARG A 65 -4.30 20.02 35.69
C ARG A 65 -4.24 19.86 37.21
N TYR A 66 -3.31 20.56 37.87
CA TYR A 66 -3.21 20.49 39.31
C TYR A 66 -4.43 21.11 40.00
N GLU A 67 -4.96 22.22 39.50
CA GLU A 67 -6.17 22.85 40.04
C GLU A 67 -7.40 21.93 39.89
N GLU A 68 -7.55 21.26 38.74
CA GLU A 68 -8.59 20.24 38.52
C GLU A 68 -8.49 19.10 39.54
N GLU A 69 -7.29 18.59 39.80
CA GLU A 69 -7.11 17.52 40.78
C GLU A 69 -7.39 17.99 42.21
N LEU A 70 -6.94 19.20 42.56
CA LEU A 70 -7.22 19.80 43.86
C LEU A 70 -8.73 19.99 44.08
N ASN A 71 -9.47 20.32 43.03
CA ASN A 71 -10.92 20.45 43.07
C ASN A 71 -11.61 19.08 43.17
N ARG A 72 -11.16 18.10 42.36
CA ARG A 72 -11.70 16.73 42.34
C ARG A 72 -11.61 16.06 43.70
N ARG A 73 -10.49 16.21 44.40
CA ARG A 73 -10.24 15.59 45.72
C ARG A 73 -10.35 16.57 46.89
N SER A 74 -11.13 17.63 46.72
CA SER A 74 -11.21 18.74 47.68
C SER A 74 -11.55 18.31 49.12
N THR A 75 -12.28 17.21 49.31
CA THR A 75 -12.58 16.63 50.64
C THR A 75 -11.39 15.90 51.25
N GLU A 76 -10.69 15.06 50.48
CA GLU A 76 -9.49 14.32 50.92
C GLU A 76 -8.33 15.28 51.23
N ILE A 77 -8.18 16.34 50.44
CA ILE A 77 -7.14 17.35 50.64
C ILE A 77 -7.28 18.06 51.99
N LYS A 78 -8.47 18.14 52.58
CA LYS A 78 -8.64 18.75 53.91
C LYS A 78 -7.94 17.94 55.00
N SER A 79 -7.82 16.62 54.88
CA SER A 79 -7.12 15.78 55.86
C SER A 79 -5.62 15.65 55.60
N MET A 80 -5.15 15.91 54.38
CA MET A 80 -3.74 15.78 54.00
C MET A 80 -2.82 16.90 54.56
N THR A 81 -1.53 16.63 54.58
CA THR A 81 -0.42 17.57 54.84
C THR A 81 0.07 18.22 53.54
N ALA A 82 0.87 19.28 53.63
CA ALA A 82 1.41 19.93 52.43
C ALA A 82 2.36 19.01 51.61
N GLU A 83 3.07 18.09 52.26
CA GLU A 83 3.92 17.11 51.58
C GLU A 83 3.07 16.06 50.85
N GLU A 84 2.02 15.55 51.49
CA GLU A 84 1.10 14.60 50.84
C GLU A 84 0.39 15.21 49.63
N VAL A 85 -0.02 16.48 49.73
CA VAL A 85 -0.61 17.20 48.59
C VAL A 85 0.41 17.38 47.47
N LYS A 86 1.67 17.70 47.78
CA LYS A 86 2.75 17.75 46.79
C LYS A 86 2.94 16.38 46.11
N THR A 87 3.01 15.29 46.87
CA THR A 87 3.17 13.93 46.33
C THR A 87 2.01 13.52 45.44
N LEU A 88 0.77 13.85 45.84
CA LEU A 88 -0.42 13.63 45.02
C LEU A 88 -0.30 14.33 43.67
N LEU A 89 0.11 15.60 43.66
CA LEU A 89 0.27 16.39 42.43
C LEU A 89 1.41 15.88 41.56
N LEU A 90 2.53 15.46 42.16
CA LEU A 90 3.65 14.85 41.43
C LEU A 90 3.23 13.54 40.74
N ASN A 91 2.37 12.74 41.37
CA ASN A 91 1.85 11.50 40.79
C ASN A 91 0.94 11.72 39.57
N ILE A 92 0.51 12.95 39.28
CA ILE A 92 -0.21 13.31 38.04
C ILE A 92 0.76 13.42 36.87
N ASP A 93 1.98 13.91 37.12
CA ASP A 93 3.02 14.07 36.08
C ASP A 93 3.97 12.87 36.00
N THR A 94 3.83 11.89 36.89
CA THR A 94 4.39 10.55 36.70
C THR A 94 3.51 9.83 35.68
N PRO A 95 3.98 9.60 34.44
CA PRO A 95 3.15 8.94 33.45
C PRO A 95 2.73 7.58 33.98
N SER A 96 1.44 7.29 33.89
CA SER A 96 0.89 5.97 34.26
C SER A 96 1.61 4.87 33.48
N GLU A 97 1.63 3.63 33.98
CA GLU A 97 2.20 2.49 33.24
C GLU A 97 1.63 2.41 31.80
N GLN A 98 0.36 2.78 31.64
CA GLN A 98 -0.33 2.88 30.35
C GLN A 98 0.23 3.97 29.43
N GLU A 99 0.56 5.15 29.96
CA GLU A 99 1.13 6.27 29.19
C GLU A 99 2.60 6.05 28.84
N GLN A 100 3.35 5.33 29.69
CA GLN A 100 4.71 4.89 29.39
C GLN A 100 4.73 3.79 28.31
N GLU A 101 3.76 2.88 28.34
CA GLU A 101 3.54 1.91 27.27
C GLU A 101 3.14 2.59 25.95
N ASP A 102 2.22 3.57 25.97
CA ASP A 102 1.76 4.27 24.77
C ASP A 102 2.83 5.18 24.13
N GLU A 103 3.77 5.76 24.89
CA GLU A 103 4.93 6.48 24.33
C GLU A 103 5.98 5.55 23.70
N GLN A 104 6.07 4.29 24.13
CA GLN A 104 7.01 3.29 23.58
C GLN A 104 6.39 2.37 22.52
N ASN A 105 5.05 2.31 22.43
CA ASN A 105 4.37 1.39 21.54
C ASN A 105 4.35 1.91 20.10
N LEU A 106 5.09 1.22 19.23
CA LEU A 106 4.94 1.39 17.80
C LEU A 106 3.57 0.83 17.35
N TYR A 107 2.71 1.70 16.85
CA TYR A 107 1.38 1.32 16.37
C TYR A 107 1.37 0.90 14.89
N PHE A 108 0.74 -0.23 14.60
CA PHE A 108 0.85 -0.90 13.31
C PHE A 108 -0.03 -0.31 12.20
N LEU A 109 -1.26 0.15 12.49
CA LEU A 109 -2.12 0.77 11.48
C LEU A 109 -1.55 2.12 11.05
N ALA A 110 -1.06 2.93 12.01
CA ALA A 110 -0.34 4.16 11.74
C ALA A 110 0.87 3.91 10.81
N PHE A 111 1.72 2.94 11.15
CA PHE A 111 2.83 2.54 10.28
C PHE A 111 2.35 2.13 8.88
N CYS A 112 1.34 1.25 8.79
CA CYS A 112 0.81 0.78 7.51
C CYS A 112 0.35 1.95 6.63
N LYS A 113 -0.33 2.95 7.21
CA LYS A 113 -0.81 4.12 6.49
C LYS A 113 0.35 4.93 5.91
N ASN A 114 1.38 5.21 6.72
CA ASN A 114 2.56 5.96 6.29
C ASN A 114 3.30 5.24 5.17
N TYR A 115 3.53 3.92 5.31
CA TYR A 115 4.20 3.12 4.30
C TYR A 115 3.40 3.05 2.98
N ILE A 116 2.07 2.96 3.06
CA ILE A 116 1.21 3.02 1.87
C ILE A 116 1.34 4.36 1.15
N ASP A 117 1.39 5.47 1.88
CA ASP A 117 1.50 6.80 1.28
C ASP A 117 2.89 7.01 0.64
N GLU A 118 3.95 6.53 1.28
CA GLU A 118 5.31 6.49 0.72
C GLU A 118 5.34 5.70 -0.60
N LEU A 119 4.70 4.53 -0.65
CA LEU A 119 4.60 3.73 -1.88
C LEU A 119 3.86 4.49 -2.99
N LYS A 120 2.86 5.32 -2.67
CA LYS A 120 2.20 6.16 -3.67
C LYS A 120 3.13 7.26 -4.17
N ALA A 121 3.79 7.96 -3.24
CA ALA A 121 4.72 9.05 -3.56
C ALA A 121 5.90 8.57 -4.43
N THR A 122 6.39 7.35 -4.21
CA THR A 122 7.48 6.73 -4.98
C THR A 122 7.01 6.05 -6.29
N GLY A 123 5.77 6.30 -6.73
CA GLY A 123 5.24 5.78 -8.00
C GLY A 123 4.89 4.28 -7.99
N ARG A 124 4.81 3.64 -6.81
CA ARG A 124 4.46 2.22 -6.62
C ARG A 124 2.97 2.02 -6.32
N ALA A 125 2.10 2.82 -6.94
CA ALA A 125 0.65 2.85 -6.70
C ALA A 125 -0.04 1.47 -6.80
N ALA A 126 0.40 0.59 -7.71
CA ALA A 126 -0.17 -0.76 -7.82
C ALA A 126 0.09 -1.62 -6.57
N THR A 127 1.29 -1.52 -5.98
CA THR A 127 1.63 -2.20 -4.72
C THR A 127 0.92 -1.54 -3.54
N ALA A 128 0.90 -0.20 -3.51
CA ALA A 128 0.18 0.54 -2.47
C ALA A 128 -1.29 0.12 -2.39
N LYS A 129 -1.96 -0.07 -3.53
CA LYS A 129 -3.36 -0.51 -3.59
C LYS A 129 -3.61 -1.89 -2.97
N THR A 130 -2.70 -2.86 -3.15
CA THR A 130 -2.88 -4.18 -2.52
C THR A 130 -2.71 -4.10 -1.01
N MET A 131 -1.73 -3.31 -0.55
CA MET A 131 -1.48 -3.03 0.86
C MET A 131 -2.62 -2.24 1.52
N GLU A 132 -3.18 -1.23 0.85
CA GLU A 132 -4.40 -0.53 1.28
C GLU A 132 -5.54 -1.49 1.54
N THR A 133 -5.68 -2.50 0.69
CA THR A 133 -6.76 -3.44 0.85
C THR A 133 -6.59 -4.23 2.17
N VAL A 134 -5.36 -4.61 2.52
CA VAL A 134 -5.03 -5.21 3.84
C VAL A 134 -5.29 -4.22 4.97
N TYR A 135 -4.78 -3.00 4.86
CA TYR A 135 -4.98 -1.93 5.84
C TYR A 135 -6.46 -1.70 6.16
N PHE A 136 -7.33 -1.57 5.15
CA PHE A 136 -8.76 -1.43 5.37
C PHE A 136 -9.39 -2.67 6.02
N SER A 137 -8.95 -3.87 5.66
CA SER A 137 -9.43 -5.09 6.31
C SER A 137 -8.99 -5.21 7.76
N LEU A 138 -7.81 -4.68 8.11
CA LEU A 138 -7.36 -4.59 9.50
C LEU A 138 -8.14 -3.54 10.28
N GLN A 139 -8.39 -2.36 9.69
CA GLN A 139 -9.27 -1.36 10.30
C GLN A 139 -10.65 -1.94 10.60
N ASP A 140 -11.23 -2.71 9.67
CA ASP A 140 -12.52 -3.34 9.91
C ASP A 140 -12.44 -4.40 11.03
N TYR A 141 -11.37 -5.19 11.09
CA TYR A 141 -11.17 -6.23 12.12
C TYR A 141 -10.94 -5.65 13.53
N LEU A 142 -10.20 -4.54 13.61
CA LEU A 142 -9.83 -3.87 14.85
C LEU A 142 -10.83 -2.80 15.29
N ASN A 143 -12.00 -2.72 14.65
CA ASN A 143 -12.97 -1.64 14.87
C ASN A 143 -12.34 -0.24 14.81
N ARG A 144 -11.37 -0.07 13.90
CA ARG A 144 -10.60 1.16 13.65
C ARG A 144 -9.73 1.63 14.80
N GLN A 145 -9.57 0.83 15.84
CA GLN A 145 -8.55 1.05 16.86
C GLN A 145 -7.20 0.60 16.33
N ASP A 146 -6.15 1.36 16.65
CA ASP A 146 -4.79 0.94 16.34
C ASP A 146 -4.36 -0.20 17.26
N ILE A 147 -3.28 -0.88 16.88
CA ILE A 147 -2.73 -2.02 17.59
C ILE A 147 -1.21 -1.87 17.72
N PRO A 148 -0.65 -2.00 18.94
CA PRO A 148 0.79 -2.09 19.12
C PRO A 148 1.38 -3.25 18.31
N THR A 149 2.54 -3.07 17.68
CA THR A 149 3.18 -4.13 16.90
C THR A 149 3.47 -5.38 17.74
N THR A 150 3.72 -5.22 19.04
CA THR A 150 3.93 -6.29 20.02
C THR A 150 2.72 -7.20 20.18
N ALA A 151 1.50 -6.67 20.04
CA ALA A 151 0.25 -7.43 20.13
C ALA A 151 -0.03 -8.32 18.89
N ILE A 152 0.75 -8.17 17.81
CA ILE A 152 0.64 -9.00 16.60
C ILE A 152 1.31 -10.35 16.84
N THR A 153 0.56 -11.27 17.45
CA THR A 153 1.01 -12.63 17.76
C THR A 153 0.62 -13.64 16.67
N SER A 154 1.14 -14.87 16.75
CA SER A 154 0.68 -15.94 15.86
C SER A 154 -0.80 -16.27 16.04
N LYS A 155 -1.37 -16.03 17.24
CA LYS A 155 -2.79 -16.19 17.51
C LYS A 155 -3.59 -15.09 16.81
N PHE A 156 -3.15 -13.83 16.92
CA PHE A 156 -3.74 -12.71 16.19
C PHE A 156 -3.83 -12.99 14.69
N LEU A 157 -2.74 -13.48 14.07
CA LEU A 157 -2.73 -13.80 12.65
C LEU A 157 -3.73 -14.91 12.27
N LYS A 158 -3.90 -15.93 13.10
CA LYS A 158 -4.90 -17.00 12.88
C LYS A 158 -6.33 -16.45 13.00
N ASP A 159 -6.59 -15.65 14.03
CA ASP A 159 -7.91 -15.08 14.28
C ASP A 159 -8.28 -14.09 13.15
N PHE A 160 -7.31 -13.29 12.66
CA PHE A 160 -7.49 -12.42 11.51
C PHE A 160 -7.71 -13.20 10.20
N GLU A 161 -6.97 -14.30 9.97
CA GLU A 161 -7.23 -15.17 8.82
C GLU A 161 -8.65 -15.74 8.85
N ASN A 162 -9.11 -16.23 10.01
CA ASN A 162 -10.46 -16.73 10.18
C ASN A 162 -11.50 -15.65 9.88
N TYR A 163 -11.29 -14.42 10.36
CA TYR A 163 -12.13 -13.27 10.03
C TYR A 163 -12.21 -13.01 8.51
N LEU A 164 -11.10 -13.12 7.78
CA LEU A 164 -11.09 -12.97 6.32
C LEU A 164 -11.86 -14.09 5.59
N ARG A 165 -11.96 -15.27 6.21
CA ARG A 165 -12.74 -16.42 5.73
C ARG A 165 -14.21 -16.37 6.14
N SER A 166 -14.63 -15.37 6.91
CA SER A 166 -16.03 -15.18 7.31
C SER A 166 -16.72 -14.06 6.50
N PRO A 167 -18.07 -14.09 6.39
CA PRO A 167 -18.83 -12.92 5.99
C PRO A 167 -18.55 -11.78 6.96
N ARG A 168 -18.33 -10.58 6.43
CA ARG A 168 -17.96 -9.42 7.25
C ARG A 168 -18.52 -8.13 6.68
N ILE A 169 -18.71 -7.15 7.55
CA ILE A 169 -19.09 -5.79 7.20
C ILE A 169 -17.86 -4.91 7.41
N GLY A 170 -17.57 -4.05 6.43
CA GLY A 170 -16.53 -3.06 6.54
C GLY A 170 -17.00 -1.73 5.98
N LEU A 171 -16.41 -0.63 6.43
CA LEU A 171 -16.79 0.71 5.94
C LEU A 171 -15.88 1.12 4.79
N ARG A 172 -16.46 1.59 3.68
CA ARG A 172 -15.71 2.07 2.52
C ARG A 172 -16.24 3.42 2.08
N MET A 173 -15.34 4.28 1.64
CA MET A 173 -15.69 5.55 1.03
C MET A 173 -16.43 5.30 -0.29
N ASN A 174 -17.60 5.91 -0.43
CA ASN A 174 -18.39 5.91 -1.66
C ASN A 174 -19.05 7.28 -1.81
N GLN A 175 -18.83 7.96 -2.95
CA GLN A 175 -19.37 9.31 -3.20
C GLN A 175 -19.12 10.29 -2.03
N ASN A 176 -17.91 10.27 -1.46
CA ASN A 176 -17.48 11.09 -0.32
C ASN A 176 -18.16 10.79 1.02
N GLU A 177 -18.90 9.69 1.12
CA GLU A 177 -19.49 9.22 2.38
C GLU A 177 -18.96 7.83 2.77
N MET A 178 -18.79 7.59 4.06
CA MET A 178 -18.47 6.25 4.57
C MET A 178 -19.74 5.41 4.58
N ARG A 179 -19.73 4.32 3.82
CA ARG A 179 -20.87 3.40 3.72
C ARG A 179 -20.46 1.99 4.08
N GLU A 180 -21.38 1.26 4.71
CA GLU A 180 -21.21 -0.16 4.96
C GLU A 180 -21.16 -0.96 3.66
N LYS A 181 -20.23 -1.90 3.62
CA LYS A 181 -20.08 -2.84 2.53
C LYS A 181 -19.99 -4.25 3.09
N LYS A 182 -20.88 -5.12 2.62
CA LYS A 182 -20.84 -6.55 2.91
C LYS A 182 -19.78 -7.23 2.04
N PHE A 183 -18.90 -7.99 2.67
CA PHE A 183 -17.90 -8.82 2.00
C PHE A 183 -18.22 -10.29 2.22
N LYS A 184 -18.14 -11.07 1.14
CA LYS A 184 -18.20 -12.53 1.20
C LYS A 184 -16.89 -13.09 1.79
N PRO A 185 -16.91 -14.30 2.36
CA PRO A 185 -15.71 -15.09 2.64
C PRO A 185 -14.68 -15.01 1.53
N LEU A 186 -13.40 -14.85 1.88
CA LEU A 186 -12.32 -14.97 0.89
C LEU A 186 -12.00 -16.45 0.64
N GLU A 187 -11.84 -16.78 -0.63
CA GLU A 187 -11.19 -18.02 -1.07
C GLU A 187 -9.70 -18.00 -0.74
N ASP A 188 -9.03 -19.15 -0.80
CA ASP A 188 -7.62 -19.33 -0.44
C ASP A 188 -6.68 -18.36 -1.15
N ARG A 189 -6.91 -18.09 -2.44
CA ARG A 189 -6.11 -17.09 -3.17
C ARG A 189 -6.25 -15.69 -2.55
N GLY A 190 -7.46 -15.32 -2.16
CA GLY A 190 -7.74 -14.05 -1.51
C GLY A 190 -7.05 -13.95 -0.15
N VAL A 191 -7.21 -14.99 0.68
CA VAL A 191 -6.59 -15.09 2.00
C VAL A 191 -5.07 -15.06 1.90
N HIS A 192 -4.47 -15.89 1.03
CA HIS A 192 -3.04 -15.91 0.77
C HIS A 192 -2.50 -14.51 0.46
N ASN A 193 -3.14 -13.81 -0.49
CA ASN A 193 -2.70 -12.47 -0.88
C ASN A 193 -2.77 -11.47 0.28
N ARG A 194 -3.83 -11.51 1.10
CA ARG A 194 -3.96 -10.62 2.27
C ARG A 194 -2.89 -10.91 3.31
N MET A 195 -2.70 -12.18 3.66
CA MET A 195 -1.75 -12.60 4.69
C MET A 195 -0.30 -12.42 4.25
N ARG A 196 0.00 -12.61 2.95
CA ARG A 196 1.29 -12.26 2.35
C ARG A 196 1.57 -10.77 2.44
N ASP A 197 0.63 -9.93 2.03
CA ASP A 197 0.83 -8.47 2.01
C ASP A 197 0.89 -7.90 3.44
N PHE A 198 0.11 -8.45 4.39
CA PHE A 198 0.29 -8.18 5.82
C PHE A 198 1.73 -8.48 6.24
N ARG A 199 2.24 -9.68 5.94
CA ARG A 199 3.59 -10.09 6.32
C ARG A 199 4.65 -9.14 5.78
N ILE A 200 4.49 -8.67 4.55
CA ILE A 200 5.41 -7.68 3.95
C ILE A 200 5.40 -6.39 4.77
N MET A 201 4.22 -5.85 5.12
CA MET A 201 4.13 -4.63 5.92
C MET A 201 4.71 -4.85 7.33
N PHE A 202 4.38 -5.96 8.00
CA PHE A 202 4.94 -6.28 9.32
C PHE A 202 6.47 -6.38 9.29
N ASN A 203 7.03 -7.08 8.30
CA ASN A 203 8.48 -7.16 8.14
C ASN A 203 9.11 -5.79 7.83
N LYS A 204 8.41 -4.91 7.12
CA LYS A 204 8.89 -3.53 6.88
C LYS A 204 8.87 -2.67 8.13
N ALA A 205 7.90 -2.87 9.03
CA ALA A 205 7.95 -2.22 10.35
C ALA A 205 9.20 -2.68 11.10
N LYS A 206 9.47 -4.00 11.12
CA LYS A 206 10.70 -4.53 11.75
C LYS A 206 11.97 -3.92 11.15
N GLU A 207 12.07 -3.87 9.83
CA GLU A 207 13.24 -3.32 9.14
C GLU A 207 13.46 -1.83 9.43
N LEU A 208 12.39 -1.06 9.65
CA LEU A 208 12.48 0.37 9.89
C LEU A 208 12.82 0.71 11.34
N TYR A 209 12.29 -0.05 12.31
CA TYR A 209 12.34 0.30 13.73
C TYR A 209 13.21 -0.63 14.59
N ASN A 210 13.73 -1.72 14.03
CA ASN A 210 14.72 -2.53 14.71
C ASN A 210 16.09 -2.21 14.13
N ASP A 211 16.97 -1.73 15.00
CA ASP A 211 18.39 -1.62 14.73
C ASP A 211 19.12 -2.76 15.44
N GLU A 212 19.45 -3.82 14.68
CA GLU A 212 20.19 -4.96 15.21
C GLU A 212 21.67 -4.64 15.46
N GLU A 213 22.23 -3.61 14.81
CA GLU A 213 23.64 -3.21 14.98
C GLU A 213 23.85 -2.51 16.32
N TYR A 214 22.90 -1.67 16.72
CA TYR A 214 22.92 -0.95 18.00
C TYR A 214 22.08 -1.62 19.10
N GLY A 215 21.40 -2.73 18.77
CA GLY A 215 20.60 -3.50 19.73
C GLY A 215 19.26 -2.88 20.09
N GLU A 216 18.78 -1.88 19.33
CA GLU A 216 17.51 -1.21 19.55
C GLU A 216 16.38 -1.98 18.87
N ILE A 217 15.64 -2.79 19.62
CA ILE A 217 14.61 -3.69 19.08
C ILE A 217 13.20 -3.24 19.50
N ALA A 218 12.58 -2.34 18.72
CA ALA A 218 11.22 -1.86 18.99
C ALA A 218 10.11 -2.88 18.64
N VAL A 219 10.37 -3.78 17.68
CA VAL A 219 9.44 -4.84 17.23
C VAL A 219 10.08 -6.22 17.49
N PRO A 220 10.10 -6.69 18.75
CA PRO A 220 10.80 -7.91 19.13
C PRO A 220 10.10 -9.18 18.65
N ASN A 221 8.77 -9.15 18.49
CA ASN A 221 7.98 -10.33 18.13
C ASN A 221 8.24 -10.82 16.69
N ASN A 222 8.11 -12.13 16.50
CA ASN A 222 8.14 -12.77 15.18
C ASN A 222 7.02 -13.83 15.09
N PRO A 223 5.77 -13.41 14.81
CA PRO A 223 4.62 -14.31 14.78
C PRO A 223 4.73 -15.38 13.68
N TYR A 224 5.52 -15.12 12.62
CA TYR A 224 5.72 -16.02 11.48
C TYR A 224 6.65 -17.22 11.76
N LYS A 225 7.30 -17.25 12.93
CA LYS A 225 7.95 -18.48 13.43
C LYS A 225 6.91 -19.60 13.57
N LYS A 226 5.76 -19.29 14.20
CA LYS A 226 4.67 -20.25 14.46
C LYS A 226 3.55 -20.21 13.41
N TYR A 227 3.17 -19.03 12.93
CA TYR A 227 2.13 -18.89 11.90
C TYR A 227 2.73 -19.01 10.50
N LYS A 228 2.14 -19.85 9.64
CA LYS A 228 2.54 -20.00 8.24
C LYS A 228 1.42 -19.49 7.36
N VAL A 229 1.76 -18.56 6.47
CA VAL A 229 0.83 -18.12 5.42
C VAL A 229 0.55 -19.32 4.52
N ILE A 230 -0.73 -19.58 4.25
CA ILE A 230 -1.15 -20.66 3.34
C ILE A 230 -0.44 -20.55 1.98
N ALA A 231 -0.21 -21.68 1.31
CA ALA A 231 0.39 -21.67 -0.03
C ALA A 231 -0.50 -20.92 -1.02
N ALA A 232 0.11 -20.29 -2.04
CA ALA A 232 -0.65 -19.73 -3.12
C ALA A 232 -1.30 -20.89 -3.92
N PRO A 233 -2.63 -20.90 -4.13
CA PRO A 233 -3.24 -21.93 -4.93
C PRO A 233 -2.78 -21.81 -6.39
N GLU A 234 -2.65 -22.96 -7.05
CA GLU A 234 -2.22 -23.04 -8.44
C GLU A 234 -3.10 -22.19 -9.35
N SER A 235 -2.45 -21.49 -10.28
CA SER A 235 -3.17 -20.63 -11.22
C SER A 235 -3.92 -21.49 -12.23
N GLU A 236 -5.22 -21.21 -12.40
CA GLU A 236 -6.01 -21.80 -13.49
C GLU A 236 -5.29 -21.56 -14.83
N GLN A 237 -5.26 -22.57 -15.70
CA GLN A 237 -4.69 -22.44 -17.03
C GLN A 237 -5.56 -21.47 -17.86
N ARG A 238 -4.93 -20.44 -18.42
CA ARG A 238 -5.59 -19.36 -19.19
C ARG A 238 -5.18 -19.39 -20.65
N VAL A 239 -5.17 -20.59 -21.23
CA VAL A 239 -4.77 -20.83 -22.61
C VAL A 239 -6.02 -21.19 -23.39
N LEU A 240 -6.16 -20.63 -24.60
CA LEU A 240 -7.19 -21.00 -25.55
C LEU A 240 -6.60 -21.91 -26.62
N GLU A 241 -7.45 -22.76 -27.19
CA GLU A 241 -7.13 -23.42 -28.45
C GLU A 241 -7.08 -22.38 -29.59
N ILE A 242 -6.27 -22.62 -30.62
CA ILE A 242 -6.18 -21.73 -31.78
C ILE A 242 -7.54 -21.55 -32.47
N SER A 243 -8.34 -22.63 -32.56
CA SER A 243 -9.70 -22.59 -33.11
C SER A 243 -10.63 -21.65 -32.31
N GLN A 244 -10.44 -21.52 -30.99
CA GLN A 244 -11.20 -20.58 -30.17
C GLN A 244 -10.76 -19.13 -30.44
N VAL A 245 -9.47 -18.89 -30.65
CA VAL A 245 -8.95 -17.57 -31.03
C VAL A 245 -9.52 -17.14 -32.39
N ILE A 246 -9.58 -18.07 -33.36
CA ILE A 246 -10.20 -17.85 -34.67
C ILE A 246 -11.68 -17.47 -34.52
N LYS A 247 -12.45 -18.23 -33.71
CA LYS A 247 -13.86 -17.89 -33.42
C LYS A 247 -14.03 -16.49 -32.81
N ILE A 248 -13.14 -16.09 -31.91
CA ILE A 248 -13.16 -14.74 -31.33
C ILE A 248 -12.86 -13.69 -32.41
N ARG A 249 -11.85 -13.91 -33.24
CA ARG A 249 -11.45 -13.01 -34.34
C ARG A 249 -12.61 -12.76 -35.30
N ASP A 250 -13.27 -13.84 -35.73
CA ASP A 250 -14.28 -13.82 -36.80
C ASP A 250 -15.69 -13.52 -36.29
N LEU A 251 -15.85 -13.27 -34.99
CA LEU A 251 -17.13 -12.97 -34.39
C LEU A 251 -17.69 -11.65 -34.94
N GLU A 252 -18.84 -11.69 -35.58
CA GLU A 252 -19.55 -10.50 -36.04
C GLU A 252 -20.20 -9.75 -34.87
N LEU A 253 -19.89 -8.47 -34.74
CA LEU A 253 -20.31 -7.65 -33.60
C LEU A 253 -20.80 -6.29 -34.09
N LYS A 254 -21.73 -5.71 -33.32
CA LYS A 254 -22.24 -4.36 -33.59
C LYS A 254 -21.08 -3.34 -33.58
N PRO A 255 -20.91 -2.53 -34.65
CA PRO A 255 -19.90 -1.48 -34.71
C PRO A 255 -20.07 -0.42 -33.61
N GLY A 256 -18.94 0.10 -33.11
CA GLY A 256 -18.88 1.08 -32.02
C GLY A 256 -19.19 0.50 -30.63
N GLY A 257 -19.38 -0.81 -30.52
CA GLY A 257 -19.76 -1.49 -29.29
C GLY A 257 -18.58 -1.86 -28.40
N ARG A 258 -18.83 -2.00 -27.08
CA ARG A 258 -17.79 -2.48 -26.13
C ARG A 258 -17.28 -3.89 -26.44
N MET A 259 -18.13 -4.76 -27.00
CA MET A 259 -17.71 -6.12 -27.39
C MET A 259 -16.75 -6.05 -28.59
N GLU A 260 -17.05 -5.24 -29.60
CA GLU A 260 -16.18 -5.04 -30.76
C GLU A 260 -14.80 -4.53 -30.31
N MET A 261 -14.77 -3.46 -29.50
CA MET A 261 -13.51 -2.95 -28.94
C MET A 261 -12.75 -4.02 -28.15
N ALA A 262 -13.45 -4.81 -27.33
CA ALA A 262 -12.82 -5.85 -26.52
C ALA A 262 -12.23 -6.98 -27.37
N ARG A 263 -12.94 -7.42 -28.41
CA ARG A 263 -12.44 -8.39 -29.41
C ARG A 263 -11.22 -7.82 -30.13
N ASP A 264 -11.33 -6.60 -30.66
CA ASP A 264 -10.27 -5.97 -31.42
C ASP A 264 -9.00 -5.80 -30.60
N LEU A 265 -9.10 -5.28 -29.36
CA LEU A 265 -7.93 -5.13 -28.49
C LEU A 265 -7.36 -6.47 -28.05
N PHE A 266 -8.20 -7.51 -27.90
CA PHE A 266 -7.74 -8.87 -27.62
C PHE A 266 -6.92 -9.41 -28.78
N MET A 267 -7.41 -9.25 -30.01
CA MET A 267 -6.68 -9.66 -31.22
C MET A 267 -5.41 -8.83 -31.42
N LEU A 268 -5.47 -7.51 -31.22
CA LEU A 268 -4.29 -6.65 -31.28
C LEU A 268 -3.23 -7.06 -30.25
N SER A 269 -3.63 -7.42 -29.02
CA SER A 269 -2.73 -7.99 -28.02
C SER A 269 -2.08 -9.27 -28.52
N PHE A 270 -2.87 -10.21 -29.05
CA PHE A 270 -2.37 -11.48 -29.59
C PHE A 270 -1.36 -11.25 -30.73
N TYR A 271 -1.71 -10.40 -31.70
CA TYR A 271 -0.85 -10.08 -32.84
C TYR A 271 0.44 -9.38 -32.42
N LEU A 272 0.43 -8.58 -31.36
CA LEU A 272 1.59 -7.86 -30.84
C LEU A 272 2.29 -8.62 -29.70
N CYS A 273 2.46 -9.93 -29.85
CA CYS A 273 3.18 -10.80 -28.91
C CYS A 273 2.61 -10.77 -27.46
N GLY A 274 1.29 -10.69 -27.34
CA GLY A 274 0.61 -10.64 -26.04
C GLY A 274 0.83 -9.34 -25.28
N MET A 275 0.89 -8.19 -25.96
CA MET A 275 1.05 -6.87 -25.35
C MET A 275 -0.07 -6.60 -24.32
N ASN A 276 0.29 -6.07 -23.14
CA ASN A 276 -0.69 -5.82 -22.08
C ASN A 276 -1.54 -4.57 -22.40
N ALA A 277 -2.75 -4.50 -21.85
CA ALA A 277 -3.66 -3.37 -22.02
C ALA A 277 -3.08 -2.03 -21.53
N ALA A 278 -2.28 -2.04 -20.45
CA ALA A 278 -1.57 -0.84 -19.98
C ALA A 278 -0.53 -0.32 -20.97
N ASP A 279 0.06 -1.20 -21.78
CA ASP A 279 1.02 -0.84 -22.82
C ASP A 279 0.28 -0.40 -24.10
N LEU A 280 -0.80 -1.10 -24.48
CA LEU A 280 -1.70 -0.67 -25.57
C LEU A 280 -2.28 0.73 -25.33
N TYR A 281 -2.67 1.03 -24.08
CA TYR A 281 -3.16 2.35 -23.67
C TYR A 281 -2.10 3.46 -23.80
N ARG A 282 -0.81 3.13 -23.97
CA ARG A 282 0.26 4.12 -24.15
C ARG A 282 0.70 4.27 -25.61
N LEU A 283 0.09 3.54 -26.54
CA LEU A 283 0.40 3.69 -27.95
C LEU A 283 -0.09 5.05 -28.44
N GLU A 284 0.78 5.82 -29.07
CA GLU A 284 0.49 7.21 -29.52
C GLU A 284 0.00 7.27 -30.97
N GLY A 285 0.10 6.15 -31.70
CA GLY A 285 -0.15 6.08 -33.14
C GLY A 285 1.08 6.57 -33.90
N SER A 286 1.65 5.72 -34.74
CA SER A 286 2.78 6.07 -35.61
C SER A 286 2.67 5.28 -36.90
N GLY A 287 2.85 5.92 -38.06
CA GLY A 287 2.91 5.24 -39.37
C GLY A 287 4.18 4.40 -39.59
N GLY A 288 4.79 3.91 -38.50
CA GLY A 288 5.98 3.08 -38.51
C GLY A 288 5.63 1.61 -38.73
N LYS A 289 6.64 0.80 -39.08
CA LYS A 289 6.50 -0.66 -39.22
C LYS A 289 6.64 -1.40 -37.88
N ARG A 290 6.99 -0.71 -36.79
CA ARG A 290 7.29 -1.30 -35.48
C ARG A 290 6.80 -0.42 -34.35
N ILE A 291 6.54 -1.05 -33.21
CA ILE A 291 6.23 -0.41 -31.94
C ILE A 291 7.42 -0.58 -31.02
N GLU A 292 7.99 0.54 -30.60
CA GLU A 292 9.10 0.59 -29.65
C GLU A 292 8.63 1.20 -28.35
N TYR A 293 8.71 0.44 -27.25
CA TYR A 293 8.21 0.92 -25.96
C TYR A 293 8.91 0.29 -24.77
N ASN A 294 8.82 0.99 -23.64
CA ASN A 294 9.22 0.50 -22.33
C ASN A 294 8.01 -0.12 -21.65
N ARG A 295 8.07 -1.43 -21.36
CA ARG A 295 6.94 -2.15 -20.79
C ARG A 295 6.56 -1.62 -19.41
N LYS A 296 5.35 -1.09 -19.27
CA LYS A 296 4.88 -0.35 -18.09
C LYS A 296 5.02 -1.11 -16.78
N LYS A 297 4.79 -2.43 -16.80
CA LYS A 297 4.85 -3.29 -15.61
C LYS A 297 6.26 -3.31 -14.97
N THR A 298 7.31 -3.16 -15.77
CA THR A 298 8.69 -3.45 -15.35
C THR A 298 9.68 -2.34 -15.66
N GLU A 299 9.27 -1.29 -16.39
CA GLU A 299 10.15 -0.18 -16.82
C GLU A 299 10.90 0.50 -15.67
N SER A 300 10.25 0.69 -14.51
CA SER A 300 10.84 1.41 -13.37
C SER A 300 11.85 0.60 -12.56
N ARG A 301 11.94 -0.72 -12.76
CA ARG A 301 12.77 -1.62 -11.95
C ARG A 301 13.90 -2.29 -12.72
N ARG A 302 13.87 -2.20 -14.05
CA ARG A 302 14.87 -2.80 -14.93
C ARG A 302 15.85 -1.73 -15.41
N ARG A 303 17.15 -2.06 -15.41
CA ARG A 303 18.22 -1.18 -15.90
C ARG A 303 18.01 -0.82 -17.38
N ASP A 304 17.56 -1.78 -18.19
CA ASP A 304 17.25 -1.58 -19.60
C ASP A 304 15.86 -0.96 -19.86
N LYS A 305 15.22 -0.42 -18.80
CA LYS A 305 13.87 0.17 -18.82
C LYS A 305 12.78 -0.74 -19.38
N ALA A 306 13.04 -2.06 -19.46
CA ALA A 306 12.14 -3.01 -20.11
C ALA A 306 11.80 -2.61 -21.56
N PHE A 307 12.78 -2.10 -22.31
CA PHE A 307 12.62 -1.76 -23.72
C PHE A 307 12.37 -3.02 -24.58
N ILE A 308 11.41 -2.94 -25.48
CA ILE A 308 11.11 -3.95 -26.51
C ILE A 308 10.67 -3.26 -27.83
N SER A 309 11.02 -3.88 -28.96
CA SER A 309 10.59 -3.50 -30.31
C SER A 309 9.81 -4.65 -30.94
N VAL A 310 8.54 -4.43 -31.30
CA VAL A 310 7.63 -5.45 -31.87
C VAL A 310 7.16 -5.00 -33.25
N SER A 311 7.12 -5.90 -34.23
CA SER A 311 6.66 -5.57 -35.58
C SER A 311 5.15 -5.32 -35.62
N ILE A 312 4.72 -4.33 -36.42
CA ILE A 312 3.30 -4.14 -36.77
C ILE A 312 3.07 -4.97 -38.03
N ILE A 313 2.62 -6.21 -37.84
CA ILE A 313 2.26 -7.10 -38.94
C ILE A 313 0.99 -6.63 -39.64
N GLU A 314 0.78 -7.07 -40.88
CA GLU A 314 -0.37 -6.69 -41.73
C GLU A 314 -1.71 -6.85 -41.00
N GLN A 315 -1.89 -7.95 -40.27
CA GLN A 315 -3.11 -8.26 -39.53
C GLN A 315 -3.33 -7.32 -38.33
N ALA A 316 -2.25 -6.78 -37.75
CA ALA A 316 -2.30 -5.86 -36.62
C ALA A 316 -2.55 -4.41 -37.07
N ALA A 317 -2.10 -4.03 -38.27
CA ALA A 317 -2.09 -2.64 -38.73
C ALA A 317 -3.47 -1.97 -38.69
N PRO A 318 -4.58 -2.57 -39.19
CA PRO A 318 -5.90 -1.94 -39.13
C PRO A 318 -6.39 -1.67 -37.69
N LEU A 319 -6.08 -2.59 -36.78
CA LEU A 319 -6.45 -2.45 -35.36
C LEU A 319 -5.55 -1.44 -34.66
N TYR A 320 -4.26 -1.42 -35.01
CA TYR A 320 -3.32 -0.43 -34.51
C TYR A 320 -3.77 0.98 -34.89
N ASP A 321 -4.07 1.23 -36.17
CA ASP A 321 -4.52 2.54 -36.66
C ASP A 321 -5.85 2.97 -36.02
N LYS A 322 -6.74 2.02 -35.76
CA LYS A 322 -8.04 2.27 -35.12
C LYS A 322 -7.93 2.70 -33.65
N TYR A 323 -6.96 2.18 -32.89
CA TYR A 323 -6.92 2.34 -31.42
C TYR A 323 -5.70 3.11 -30.89
N ALA A 324 -4.55 3.04 -31.55
CA ALA A 324 -3.36 3.76 -31.11
C ALA A 324 -3.60 5.28 -31.14
N GLY A 325 -3.24 5.97 -30.06
CA GLY A 325 -3.51 7.40 -29.85
C GLY A 325 -4.98 7.76 -29.60
N VAL A 326 -5.92 6.84 -29.80
CA VAL A 326 -7.37 7.05 -29.61
C VAL A 326 -7.81 6.68 -28.19
N LEU A 327 -7.24 5.61 -27.62
CA LEU A 327 -7.67 5.05 -26.33
C LEU A 327 -7.61 6.07 -25.18
N GLN A 328 -6.61 6.95 -25.18
CA GLN A 328 -6.39 7.97 -24.16
C GLN A 328 -7.45 9.08 -24.21
N ARG A 329 -8.03 9.33 -25.40
CA ARG A 329 -9.15 10.27 -25.57
C ARG A 329 -10.46 9.69 -25.07
N GLN A 330 -10.61 8.37 -25.11
CA GLN A 330 -11.84 7.67 -24.72
C GLN A 330 -11.86 7.24 -23.24
N TYR A 331 -10.67 6.99 -22.66
CA TYR A 331 -10.53 6.48 -21.30
C TYR A 331 -9.56 7.34 -20.50
N LEU A 332 -10.03 7.86 -19.36
CA LEU A 332 -9.24 8.66 -18.41
C LEU A 332 -7.98 7.94 -17.88
N SER A 333 -8.00 6.61 -17.83
CA SER A 333 -6.86 5.81 -17.38
C SER A 333 -6.88 4.42 -18.00
N HIS A 334 -5.72 3.76 -18.05
CA HIS A 334 -5.64 2.35 -18.44
C HIS A 334 -6.52 1.45 -17.57
N GLY A 335 -6.77 1.82 -16.30
CA GLY A 335 -7.65 1.07 -15.41
C GLY A 335 -9.14 1.20 -15.77
N ASN A 336 -9.54 2.29 -16.44
CA ASN A 336 -10.87 2.39 -17.03
C ASN A 336 -10.98 1.54 -18.30
N LEU A 337 -9.94 1.57 -19.14
CA LEU A 337 -9.84 0.71 -20.32
C LEU A 337 -9.91 -0.78 -19.94
N ASP A 338 -9.11 -1.23 -18.97
CA ASP A 338 -9.09 -2.61 -18.48
C ASP A 338 -10.49 -3.10 -18.08
N ARG A 339 -11.27 -2.26 -17.39
CA ARG A 339 -12.64 -2.60 -17.00
C ARG A 339 -13.55 -2.72 -18.23
N ALA A 340 -13.41 -1.81 -19.20
CA ALA A 340 -14.22 -1.82 -20.42
C ALA A 340 -13.93 -3.06 -21.27
N ILE A 341 -12.65 -3.41 -21.46
CA ILE A 341 -12.21 -4.62 -22.16
C ILE A 341 -12.77 -5.87 -21.48
N ASN A 342 -12.55 -6.01 -20.17
CA ASN A 342 -12.98 -7.21 -19.45
C ASN A 342 -14.51 -7.34 -19.41
N TYR A 343 -15.25 -6.23 -19.41
CA TYR A 343 -16.70 -6.26 -19.55
C TYR A 343 -17.10 -6.83 -20.92
N GLY A 344 -16.49 -6.36 -22.02
CA GLY A 344 -16.76 -6.86 -23.36
C GLY A 344 -16.38 -8.32 -23.54
N LEU A 345 -15.18 -8.73 -23.10
CA LEU A 345 -14.72 -10.12 -23.18
C LEU A 345 -15.57 -11.07 -22.34
N LYS A 346 -16.06 -10.66 -21.17
CA LYS A 346 -16.97 -11.48 -20.38
C LYS A 346 -18.27 -11.75 -21.14
N LYS A 347 -18.79 -10.76 -21.87
CA LYS A 347 -19.98 -10.92 -22.72
C LYS A 347 -19.69 -11.82 -23.91
N ILE A 348 -18.57 -11.64 -24.59
CA ILE A 348 -18.12 -12.51 -25.70
C ILE A 348 -18.00 -13.96 -25.22
N GLY A 349 -17.31 -14.20 -24.10
CA GLY A 349 -17.13 -15.55 -23.56
C GLY A 349 -18.42 -16.23 -23.11
N SER A 350 -19.50 -15.48 -22.88
CA SER A 350 -20.82 -16.02 -22.54
C SER A 350 -21.70 -16.32 -23.76
N LEU A 351 -21.26 -15.99 -24.97
CA LEU A 351 -21.98 -16.35 -26.19
C LEU A 351 -21.90 -17.86 -26.41
N PRO A 352 -23.01 -18.53 -26.81
CA PRO A 352 -23.05 -19.98 -27.00
C PRO A 352 -21.97 -20.53 -27.96
N GLU A 353 -21.65 -19.79 -29.01
CA GLU A 353 -20.67 -20.15 -30.03
C GLU A 353 -19.21 -20.04 -29.55
N ILE A 354 -18.96 -19.25 -28.50
CA ILE A 354 -17.64 -19.08 -27.87
C ILE A 354 -17.51 -19.99 -26.64
N ASN A 355 -18.47 -19.94 -25.72
CA ASN A 355 -18.56 -20.75 -24.51
C ASN A 355 -17.25 -20.85 -23.68
N ILE A 356 -16.63 -19.71 -23.40
CA ILE A 356 -15.44 -19.60 -22.54
C ILE A 356 -15.81 -18.76 -21.31
N PRO A 357 -16.35 -19.39 -20.24
CA PRO A 357 -16.72 -18.68 -19.04
C PRO A 357 -15.47 -18.05 -18.42
N LYS A 358 -15.56 -16.76 -18.06
CA LYS A 358 -14.44 -15.93 -17.55
C LYS A 358 -13.35 -15.59 -18.57
N LEU A 359 -13.67 -15.59 -19.88
CA LEU A 359 -12.77 -15.01 -20.89
C LEU A 359 -12.29 -13.61 -20.45
N GLY A 360 -10.98 -13.45 -20.40
CA GLY A 360 -10.32 -12.23 -19.94
C GLY A 360 -9.17 -11.85 -20.84
N PHE A 361 -8.74 -10.59 -20.75
CA PHE A 361 -7.78 -10.04 -21.69
C PHE A 361 -6.43 -10.77 -21.72
N TYR A 362 -6.01 -11.25 -20.55
CA TYR A 362 -4.72 -11.90 -20.38
C TYR A 362 -4.64 -13.29 -21.04
N TYR A 363 -5.77 -13.86 -21.49
CA TYR A 363 -5.79 -15.09 -22.29
C TYR A 363 -5.05 -14.91 -23.62
N ALA A 364 -5.09 -13.72 -24.25
CA ALA A 364 -4.35 -13.47 -25.50
C ALA A 364 -2.85 -13.72 -25.32
N ARG A 365 -2.28 -13.18 -24.24
CA ARG A 365 -0.85 -13.33 -23.92
C ARG A 365 -0.45 -14.75 -23.56
N TYR A 366 -1.25 -15.44 -22.75
CA TYR A 366 -0.98 -16.85 -22.40
C TYR A 366 -1.09 -17.74 -23.63
N THR A 367 -2.13 -17.55 -24.45
CA THR A 367 -2.34 -18.33 -25.67
C THR A 367 -1.22 -18.10 -26.68
N PHE A 368 -0.78 -16.85 -26.86
CA PHE A 368 0.39 -16.55 -27.69
C PHE A 368 1.64 -17.29 -27.21
N ALA A 369 1.93 -17.21 -25.89
CA ALA A 369 3.09 -17.86 -25.29
C ALA A 369 3.05 -19.38 -25.41
N ASP A 370 1.87 -19.95 -25.16
CA ASP A 370 1.62 -21.39 -25.25
C ASP A 370 1.76 -21.87 -26.69
N ALA A 371 1.13 -21.21 -27.66
CA ALA A 371 1.26 -21.52 -29.07
C ALA A 371 2.72 -21.43 -29.55
N ALA A 372 3.44 -20.36 -29.17
CA ALA A 372 4.85 -20.20 -29.50
C ALA A 372 5.70 -21.37 -29.00
N ARG A 373 5.46 -21.82 -27.78
CA ARG A 373 6.22 -22.90 -27.15
C ARG A 373 5.79 -24.29 -27.63
N ASN A 374 4.50 -24.58 -27.53
CA ASN A 374 3.95 -25.93 -27.66
C ASN A 374 3.58 -26.29 -29.08
N ILE A 375 3.19 -25.32 -29.92
CA ILE A 375 2.83 -25.54 -31.33
C ILE A 375 4.04 -25.22 -32.22
N CYS A 376 4.59 -24.00 -32.13
CA CYS A 376 5.71 -23.56 -32.97
C CYS A 376 7.09 -24.06 -32.49
N LYS A 377 7.17 -24.73 -31.32
CA LYS A 377 8.36 -25.38 -30.75
C LYS A 377 9.54 -24.46 -30.44
N PHE A 378 9.32 -23.16 -30.24
CA PHE A 378 10.38 -22.25 -29.82
C PHE A 378 10.86 -22.51 -28.38
N HIS A 379 12.10 -22.14 -28.08
CA HIS A 379 12.66 -22.25 -26.73
C HIS A 379 11.98 -21.28 -25.76
N THR A 380 11.79 -21.71 -24.50
CA THR A 380 11.13 -20.89 -23.46
C THR A 380 11.84 -19.56 -23.23
N GLU A 381 13.15 -19.50 -23.42
CA GLU A 381 13.94 -18.26 -23.34
C GLU A 381 13.51 -17.25 -24.41
N ASP A 382 13.40 -17.68 -25.67
CA ASP A 382 12.99 -16.80 -26.78
C ASP A 382 11.52 -16.39 -26.67
N VAL A 383 10.64 -17.30 -26.22
CA VAL A 383 9.26 -16.94 -25.87
C VAL A 383 9.24 -15.91 -24.73
N GLY A 384 10.11 -16.08 -23.73
CA GLY A 384 10.31 -15.11 -22.66
C GLY A 384 10.75 -13.73 -23.18
N ARG A 385 11.65 -13.69 -24.16
CA ARG A 385 12.10 -12.46 -24.84
C ARG A 385 10.97 -11.78 -25.61
N ALA A 386 10.18 -12.54 -26.37
CA ALA A 386 8.98 -12.04 -27.08
C ALA A 386 7.96 -11.41 -26.11
N LEU A 387 7.84 -11.98 -24.92
CA LEU A 387 7.00 -11.47 -23.84
C LEU A 387 7.68 -10.35 -23.02
N ASN A 388 8.91 -9.96 -23.32
CA ASN A 388 9.71 -9.00 -22.54
C ASN A 388 9.82 -9.38 -21.05
N HIS A 389 9.99 -10.67 -20.77
CA HIS A 389 10.32 -11.16 -19.45
C HIS A 389 11.81 -10.90 -19.15
N LYS A 390 12.14 -10.74 -17.87
CA LYS A 390 13.53 -10.61 -17.45
C LYS A 390 14.14 -12.00 -17.42
N ASP A 391 15.21 -12.20 -18.19
CA ASP A 391 16.04 -13.38 -18.05
C ASP A 391 16.75 -13.35 -16.69
N ASN A 392 16.57 -14.41 -15.91
CA ASN A 392 17.17 -14.54 -14.57
C ASN A 392 18.33 -15.54 -14.54
N THR A 393 18.56 -16.32 -15.61
CA THR A 393 19.59 -17.36 -15.68
C THR A 393 20.90 -16.84 -16.25
N ASN A 394 20.88 -15.91 -17.23
CA ASN A 394 22.07 -15.48 -17.97
C ASN A 394 22.46 -13.99 -17.79
N LYS A 395 22.38 -13.47 -16.55
CA LYS A 395 22.61 -12.04 -16.23
C LYS A 395 23.95 -11.46 -16.71
N THR A 396 24.99 -12.29 -16.82
CA THR A 396 26.36 -11.85 -17.16
C THR A 396 26.60 -11.83 -18.67
N THR A 397 25.95 -12.72 -19.43
CA THR A 397 26.15 -12.90 -20.87
C THR A 397 25.33 -11.89 -21.69
N ASP A 398 24.16 -11.50 -21.19
CA ASP A 398 23.24 -10.55 -21.86
C ASP A 398 23.81 -9.13 -22.02
N ILE A 399 24.87 -8.76 -21.27
CA ILE A 399 25.50 -7.44 -21.37
C ILE A 399 26.30 -7.28 -22.68
N TYR A 400 26.76 -8.38 -23.26
CA TYR A 400 27.68 -8.38 -24.41
C TYR A 400 27.02 -8.73 -25.74
N ILE A 401 25.72 -9.10 -25.74
CA ILE A 401 24.99 -9.51 -26.93
C ILE A 401 24.07 -8.37 -27.36
N ARG A 402 24.22 -7.91 -28.62
CA ARG A 402 23.30 -6.92 -29.20
C ARG A 402 21.90 -7.54 -29.26
N LYS A 403 20.89 -6.79 -28.80
CA LYS A 403 19.48 -7.21 -28.93
C LYS A 403 19.13 -7.36 -30.40
N ASP A 404 18.82 -8.57 -30.81
CA ASP A 404 18.25 -8.88 -32.11
C ASP A 404 16.75 -9.13 -31.97
N TRP A 405 15.95 -8.31 -32.65
CA TRP A 405 14.49 -8.41 -32.62
C TRP A 405 13.94 -9.39 -33.67
N SER A 406 14.78 -9.89 -34.58
CA SER A 406 14.39 -10.83 -35.63
C SER A 406 13.78 -12.12 -35.08
N ILE A 407 14.29 -12.60 -33.94
CA ILE A 407 13.76 -13.79 -33.24
C ILE A 407 12.32 -13.53 -32.76
N ILE A 408 12.04 -12.34 -32.23
CA ILE A 408 10.67 -11.97 -31.83
C ILE A 408 9.76 -11.90 -33.06
N ASP A 409 10.26 -11.34 -34.15
CA ASP A 409 9.52 -11.24 -35.41
C ASP A 409 9.20 -12.63 -35.99
N GLU A 410 10.15 -13.58 -35.95
CA GLU A 410 9.93 -14.97 -36.40
C GLU A 410 8.86 -15.67 -35.55
N ILE A 411 8.94 -15.53 -34.22
CA ILE A 411 7.92 -16.07 -33.29
C ILE A 411 6.56 -15.46 -33.60
N GLN A 412 6.49 -14.13 -33.74
CA GLN A 412 5.26 -13.42 -34.04
C GLN A 412 4.63 -13.92 -35.34
N GLN A 413 5.42 -14.02 -36.42
CA GLN A 413 4.94 -14.50 -37.71
C GLN A 413 4.44 -15.95 -37.64
N LYS A 414 5.21 -16.87 -37.06
CA LYS A 414 4.79 -18.29 -36.98
C LYS A 414 3.54 -18.50 -36.14
N VAL A 415 3.42 -17.80 -35.00
CA VAL A 415 2.24 -17.94 -34.12
C VAL A 415 1.00 -17.33 -34.77
N THR A 416 1.12 -16.16 -35.40
CA THR A 416 -0.02 -15.51 -36.05
C THR A 416 -0.47 -16.22 -37.31
N ALA A 417 0.44 -16.86 -38.04
CA ALA A 417 0.12 -17.71 -39.19
C ALA A 417 -0.82 -18.88 -38.82
N LEU A 418 -0.76 -19.39 -37.58
CA LEU A 418 -1.66 -20.46 -37.11
C LEU A 418 -3.16 -20.09 -37.21
N LEU A 419 -3.49 -18.80 -37.22
CA LEU A 419 -4.88 -18.36 -37.34
C LEU A 419 -5.42 -18.46 -38.79
N TYR A 420 -4.56 -18.75 -39.76
CA TYR A 420 -4.87 -18.72 -41.19
C TYR A 420 -4.54 -20.03 -41.91
N LEU A 421 -4.02 -21.02 -41.18
CA LEU A 421 -3.85 -22.36 -41.73
C LEU A 421 -5.22 -23.00 -41.97
N PRO A 422 -5.41 -23.74 -43.08
CA PRO A 422 -6.60 -24.57 -43.25
C PRO A 422 -6.64 -25.58 -42.10
N GLY A 423 -7.79 -25.63 -41.42
CA GLY A 423 -8.01 -26.42 -40.21
C GLY A 423 -8.18 -27.91 -40.46
#